data_AF-A0A1Q7SSJ9-F1
#
_entry.id   AF-A0A1Q7SSJ9-F1
#
_cell.length_a   1.000
_cell.length_b   1.000
_cell.length_c   1.000
_cell.angle_alpha   90.00
_cell.angle_beta   90.00
_cell.angle_gamma   90.00
#
_symmetry.space_group_name_H-M   'P 1'
#
loop_
_entity.id
_entity.type
_entity.pdbx_description
1 polymer ?
#
loop_
_entity_poly.entity_id
_entity_poly.type
_entity_poly.pdbx_seq_one_letter_code
_entity_poly.pdbx_strand_id
1 'polypeptide(L)'
;MTFQVRGLRRALSCAAALLPVLSNLWALPAADDSVFQAGEELTYNVSFGPVNIGQVRIALLKKELADGESVYTTTAHIDSYKGVPFVNLHAVYDDHIAEGMYSAWFRSRRKEDGVWVTHEYVYDYPNHRVFIKEGVAGSERVVRRDTLRLDTLFQDGLSLLFFARKNLMANRTMVIPTLVNEKKGTTIIRFSREREKEQIDAVNYPIDLIHFEGDADFVGIFGLTGAFEGWFSNDAARIPVVAKMKVPIGNIRIELMKWKRAGWAPPRYLEGAQR
;
A
#
# COMPACT_ATOMS: atom_id res chain seq x y z
N MET A 1 21.70 59.49 -63.15
CA MET A 1 20.85 59.30 -61.95
C MET A 1 20.75 57.82 -61.67
N THR A 2 21.42 57.42 -60.60
CA THR A 2 21.56 56.06 -60.06
C THR A 2 20.25 55.61 -59.46
N PHE A 3 19.76 54.39 -59.75
CA PHE A 3 19.05 53.56 -58.77
C PHE A 3 19.19 52.06 -59.13
N GLN A 4 20.08 51.42 -58.36
CA GLN A 4 20.10 50.01 -57.93
C GLN A 4 18.73 49.60 -57.30
N VAL A 5 18.27 48.35 -57.13
CA VAL A 5 18.83 46.99 -57.15
C VAL A 5 17.69 45.97 -56.89
N ARG A 6 17.86 44.73 -57.39
CA ARG A 6 17.39 43.38 -56.94
C ARG A 6 16.02 43.27 -56.25
N GLY A 7 15.07 42.41 -56.65
CA GLY A 7 15.22 40.97 -56.89
C GLY A 7 14.82 40.19 -55.62
N LEU A 8 13.69 39.46 -55.63
CA LEU A 8 13.42 38.43 -54.61
C LEU A 8 12.54 37.29 -55.14
N ARG A 9 13.00 36.08 -54.84
CA ARG A 9 12.49 34.76 -55.23
C ARG A 9 11.18 34.44 -54.52
N ARG A 10 10.24 33.80 -55.23
CA ARG A 10 9.06 33.14 -54.65
C ARG A 10 9.50 31.86 -53.95
N ALA A 11 9.35 31.80 -52.62
CA ALA A 11 9.45 30.56 -51.86
C ALA A 11 8.06 29.91 -51.78
N LEU A 12 7.95 28.65 -52.20
CA LEU A 12 6.79 27.81 -51.92
C LEU A 12 6.73 27.51 -50.42
N SER A 13 5.59 27.79 -49.80
CA SER A 13 5.29 27.37 -48.43
C SER A 13 4.71 25.95 -48.48
N CYS A 14 5.49 24.96 -48.04
CA CYS A 14 4.97 23.64 -47.67
C CYS A 14 4.38 23.75 -46.26
N ALA A 15 3.04 23.84 -46.17
CA ALA A 15 2.33 23.65 -44.92
C ALA A 15 2.27 22.15 -44.61
N ALA A 16 3.21 21.65 -43.80
CA ALA A 16 3.10 20.33 -43.20
C ALA A 16 2.06 20.40 -42.07
N ALA A 17 0.91 19.76 -42.28
CA ALA A 17 -0.08 19.56 -41.23
C ALA A 17 0.51 18.64 -40.16
N LEU A 18 0.88 19.21 -39.01
CA LEU A 18 1.20 18.49 -37.79
C LEU A 18 -0.09 17.88 -37.25
N LEU A 19 -0.32 16.60 -37.56
CA LEU A 19 -1.29 15.78 -36.84
C LEU A 19 -0.82 15.66 -35.38
N PRO A 20 -1.63 16.03 -34.37
CA PRO A 20 -1.29 15.75 -33.00
C PRO A 20 -1.34 14.24 -32.81
N VAL A 21 -0.18 13.63 -32.60
CA VAL A 21 -0.12 12.25 -32.07
C VAL A 21 -0.65 12.37 -30.64
N LEU A 22 -1.93 12.10 -30.47
CA LEU A 22 -2.53 11.81 -29.17
C LEU A 22 -1.90 10.51 -28.67
N SER A 23 -0.76 10.63 -27.99
CA SER A 23 -0.17 9.53 -27.24
C SER A 23 -1.08 9.26 -26.04
N ASN A 24 -2.13 8.47 -26.26
CA ASN A 24 -2.78 7.77 -25.16
C ASN A 24 -1.71 6.83 -24.60
N LEU A 25 -1.05 7.20 -23.50
CA LEU A 25 -0.22 6.31 -22.71
C LEU A 25 -1.16 5.30 -22.04
N TRP A 26 -1.37 4.18 -22.72
CA TRP A 26 -2.07 3.02 -22.17
C TRP A 26 -1.08 2.25 -21.32
N ALA A 27 -1.34 2.15 -20.01
CA ALA A 27 -0.56 1.31 -19.12
C ALA A 27 -0.72 -0.16 -19.54
N LEU A 28 0.39 -0.88 -19.65
CA LEU A 28 0.40 -2.27 -20.11
C LEU A 28 0.36 -3.24 -18.93
N PRO A 29 -0.36 -4.37 -18.98
CA PRO A 29 -0.28 -5.39 -17.93
C PRO A 29 1.16 -5.86 -17.75
N ALA A 30 1.63 -5.94 -16.51
CA ALA A 30 2.94 -6.49 -16.18
C ALA A 30 2.80 -7.87 -15.51
N ALA A 31 3.81 -8.73 -15.68
CA ALA A 31 3.78 -10.07 -15.12
C ALA A 31 3.87 -10.05 -13.58
N ASP A 32 3.08 -10.91 -12.96
CA ASP A 32 3.13 -11.21 -11.53
C ASP A 32 4.48 -11.82 -11.13
N ASP A 33 4.80 -11.74 -9.84
CA ASP A 33 5.92 -12.47 -9.26
C ASP A 33 5.45 -13.52 -8.24
N SER A 34 6.38 -14.30 -7.68
CA SER A 34 6.01 -15.37 -6.75
C SER A 34 5.34 -14.87 -5.47
N VAL A 35 5.62 -13.62 -5.07
CA VAL A 35 5.10 -12.96 -3.88
C VAL A 35 3.75 -12.33 -4.20
N PHE A 36 3.65 -11.49 -5.23
CA PHE A 36 2.46 -10.70 -5.55
C PHE A 36 1.73 -11.22 -6.78
N GLN A 37 0.43 -11.47 -6.62
CA GLN A 37 -0.44 -11.97 -7.68
C GLN A 37 -1.63 -11.03 -7.90
N ALA A 38 -1.80 -10.52 -9.12
CA ALA A 38 -2.96 -9.70 -9.47
C ALA A 38 -4.28 -10.46 -9.25
N GLY A 39 -5.27 -9.76 -8.70
CA GLY A 39 -6.55 -10.33 -8.27
C GLY A 39 -6.52 -11.06 -6.92
N GLU A 40 -5.39 -11.04 -6.21
CA GLU A 40 -5.30 -11.54 -4.83
C GLU A 40 -6.20 -10.70 -3.89
N GLU A 41 -6.97 -11.37 -3.04
CA GLU A 41 -7.73 -10.74 -1.96
C GLU A 41 -7.52 -11.49 -0.65
N LEU A 42 -7.15 -10.78 0.41
CA LEU A 42 -6.85 -11.29 1.74
C LEU A 42 -7.77 -10.59 2.74
N THR A 43 -8.55 -11.37 3.47
CA THR A 43 -9.49 -10.86 4.46
C THR A 43 -9.06 -11.32 5.84
N TYR A 44 -9.07 -10.38 6.78
CA TYR A 44 -8.57 -10.53 8.14
C TYR A 44 -9.63 -10.14 9.15
N ASN A 45 -9.74 -10.90 10.23
CA ASN A 45 -10.51 -10.54 11.41
C ASN A 45 -9.62 -9.75 12.38
N VAL A 46 -10.16 -8.70 12.98
CA VAL A 46 -9.48 -7.90 14.01
C VAL A 46 -10.15 -8.16 15.35
N SER A 47 -9.38 -8.56 16.35
CA SER A 47 -9.86 -8.80 17.71
C SER A 47 -9.11 -7.98 18.75
N PHE A 48 -9.81 -7.62 19.82
CA PHE A 48 -9.26 -7.04 21.04
C PHE A 48 -9.54 -8.01 22.19
N GLY A 49 -8.50 -8.71 22.64
CA GLY A 49 -8.67 -9.86 23.54
C GLY A 49 -9.61 -10.91 22.91
N PRO A 50 -10.65 -11.37 23.61
CA PRO A 50 -11.59 -12.37 23.10
C PRO A 50 -12.68 -11.80 22.17
N VAL A 51 -12.75 -10.48 21.99
CA VAL A 51 -13.83 -9.83 21.26
C VAL A 51 -13.39 -9.48 19.85
N ASN A 52 -14.15 -9.93 18.86
CA ASN A 52 -14.01 -9.54 17.47
C ASN A 52 -14.56 -8.13 17.27
N ILE A 53 -13.73 -7.19 16.81
CA ILE A 53 -14.05 -5.76 16.72
C ILE A 53 -14.18 -5.24 15.29
N GLY A 54 -13.63 -5.95 14.30
CA GLY A 54 -13.70 -5.52 12.91
C GLY A 54 -13.02 -6.46 11.93
N GLN A 55 -12.87 -5.97 10.70
CA GLN A 55 -12.34 -6.69 9.57
C GLN A 55 -11.47 -5.79 8.71
N VAL A 56 -10.42 -6.37 8.13
CA VAL A 56 -9.60 -5.73 7.09
C VAL A 56 -9.61 -6.60 5.85
N ARG A 57 -9.93 -6.04 4.69
CA ARG A 57 -9.91 -6.74 3.40
C ARG A 57 -8.97 -6.01 2.46
N ILE A 58 -7.85 -6.63 2.14
CA ILE A 58 -6.81 -6.09 1.26
C ILE A 58 -6.88 -6.83 -0.08
N ALA A 59 -6.79 -6.08 -1.19
CA ALA A 59 -6.75 -6.65 -2.52
C ALA A 59 -5.61 -6.02 -3.35
N LEU A 60 -4.86 -6.88 -4.05
CA LEU A 60 -3.97 -6.48 -5.12
C LEU A 60 -4.76 -6.57 -6.43
N LEU A 61 -5.17 -5.42 -6.98
CA LEU A 61 -6.11 -5.38 -8.09
C LEU A 61 -5.44 -5.71 -9.42
N LYS A 62 -4.28 -5.12 -9.67
CA LYS A 62 -3.53 -5.29 -10.92
C LYS A 62 -2.07 -4.86 -10.73
N LYS A 63 -1.24 -5.28 -11.68
CA LYS A 63 0.11 -4.77 -11.91
C LYS A 63 0.19 -4.24 -13.34
N GLU A 64 0.60 -3.00 -13.51
CA GLU A 64 0.70 -2.35 -14.82
C GLU A 64 2.01 -1.59 -14.97
N LEU A 65 2.50 -1.45 -16.19
CA LEU A 65 3.63 -0.59 -16.53
C LEU A 65 3.12 0.83 -16.74
N ALA A 66 3.51 1.75 -15.86
CA ALA A 66 3.20 3.17 -15.91
C ALA A 66 4.50 3.99 -15.90
N ASP A 67 4.66 4.92 -16.85
CA ASP A 67 5.83 5.79 -16.96
C ASP A 67 7.20 5.06 -16.95
N GLY A 68 7.23 3.81 -17.45
CA GLY A 68 8.43 2.98 -17.54
C GLY A 68 8.76 2.18 -16.27
N GLU A 69 7.93 2.23 -15.23
CA GLU A 69 8.05 1.43 -14.01
C GLU A 69 6.81 0.55 -13.80
N SER A 70 6.98 -0.67 -13.25
CA SER A 70 5.83 -1.49 -12.86
C SER A 70 5.18 -0.92 -11.60
N VAL A 71 3.87 -0.78 -11.59
CA VAL A 71 3.07 -0.26 -10.48
C VAL A 71 2.00 -1.27 -10.10
N TYR A 72 1.89 -1.53 -8.81
CA TYR A 72 0.84 -2.34 -8.22
C TYR A 72 -0.30 -1.43 -7.76
N THR A 73 -1.53 -1.69 -8.22
CA THR A 73 -2.73 -1.01 -7.70
C THR A 73 -3.35 -1.87 -6.60
N THR A 74 -3.46 -1.31 -5.39
CA THR A 74 -4.00 -2.03 -4.22
C THR A 74 -5.10 -1.25 -3.54
N THR A 75 -5.94 -1.95 -2.79
CA THR A 75 -6.96 -1.33 -1.94
C THR A 75 -7.13 -2.11 -0.66
N ALA A 76 -7.46 -1.42 0.44
CA ALA A 76 -7.78 -2.00 1.72
C ALA A 76 -9.08 -1.41 2.27
N HIS A 77 -10.06 -2.26 2.54
CA HIS A 77 -11.30 -1.90 3.24
C HIS A 77 -11.16 -2.27 4.70
N ILE A 78 -11.45 -1.31 5.59
CA ILE A 78 -11.28 -1.44 7.03
C ILE A 78 -12.60 -1.04 7.68
N ASP A 79 -13.25 -2.02 8.32
CA ASP A 79 -14.59 -1.85 8.87
C ASP A 79 -14.65 -2.41 10.30
N SER A 80 -15.28 -1.67 11.21
CA SER A 80 -15.65 -2.25 12.51
C SER A 80 -16.93 -3.09 12.39
N TYR A 81 -17.06 -4.10 13.25
CA TYR A 81 -18.30 -4.88 13.30
C TYR A 81 -19.43 -4.06 13.93
N LYS A 82 -20.66 -4.33 13.48
CA LYS A 82 -21.85 -3.69 14.03
C LYS A 82 -22.01 -4.03 15.51
N GLY A 83 -22.32 -3.03 16.32
CA GLY A 83 -22.65 -3.21 17.74
C GLY A 83 -21.44 -3.28 18.68
N VAL A 84 -20.21 -3.09 18.18
CA VAL A 84 -19.03 -2.93 19.04
C VAL A 84 -19.07 -1.53 19.68
N PRO A 85 -19.22 -1.42 21.02
CA PRO A 85 -19.30 -0.12 21.68
C PRO A 85 -18.04 0.70 21.43
N PHE A 86 -18.22 2.00 21.15
CA PHE A 86 -17.13 2.97 20.94
C PHE A 86 -16.23 2.72 19.71
N VAL A 87 -16.56 1.75 18.85
CA VAL A 87 -15.80 1.42 17.63
C VAL A 87 -16.73 1.49 16.41
N ASN A 88 -16.69 2.63 15.72
CA ASN A 88 -17.43 2.84 14.47
C ASN A 88 -16.45 3.39 13.41
N LEU A 89 -15.81 2.49 12.67
CA LEU A 89 -14.90 2.86 11.59
C LEU A 89 -15.38 2.26 10.29
N HIS A 90 -15.37 3.11 9.27
CA HIS A 90 -15.38 2.71 7.88
C HIS A 90 -14.29 3.48 7.17
N ALA A 91 -13.28 2.77 6.68
CA ALA A 91 -12.19 3.37 5.93
C ALA A 91 -11.84 2.53 4.69
N VAL A 92 -11.41 3.22 3.64
CA VAL A 92 -10.88 2.60 2.42
C VAL A 92 -9.57 3.30 2.08
N TYR A 93 -8.51 2.52 1.96
CA TYR A 93 -7.21 2.97 1.47
C TYR A 93 -7.02 2.45 0.06
N ASP A 94 -6.60 3.31 -0.85
CA ASP A 94 -6.18 2.95 -2.20
C ASP A 94 -4.73 3.39 -2.38
N ASP A 95 -3.91 2.59 -3.06
CA ASP A 95 -2.49 2.87 -3.20
C ASP A 95 -1.94 2.36 -4.53
N HIS A 96 -1.01 3.12 -5.10
CA HIS A 96 -0.18 2.77 -6.24
C HIS A 96 1.25 2.58 -5.77
N ILE A 97 1.68 1.33 -5.67
CA ILE A 97 2.98 0.95 -5.14
C ILE A 97 3.92 0.68 -6.32
N ALA A 98 4.98 1.47 -6.44
CA ALA A 98 6.01 1.29 -7.43
C ALA A 98 6.81 -0.01 -7.20
N GLU A 99 7.49 -0.53 -8.22
CA GLU A 99 8.22 -1.81 -8.16
C GLU A 99 9.33 -1.81 -7.10
N GLY A 100 9.91 -0.63 -6.79
CA GLY A 100 10.80 -0.42 -5.66
C GLY A 100 10.16 -0.55 -4.27
N MET A 101 8.88 -0.93 -4.19
CA MET A 101 8.06 -1.01 -2.98
C MET A 101 7.97 0.33 -2.26
N TYR A 102 7.50 1.38 -2.92
CA TYR A 102 7.21 2.67 -2.31
C TYR A 102 5.92 3.23 -2.88
N SER A 103 5.21 4.07 -2.10
CA SER A 103 3.96 4.67 -2.60
C SER A 103 4.28 5.79 -3.60
N ALA A 104 3.65 5.71 -4.77
CA ALA A 104 3.64 6.76 -5.79
C ALA A 104 2.34 7.60 -5.71
N TRP A 105 1.27 7.00 -5.19
CA TRP A 105 0.00 7.67 -4.95
C TRP A 105 -0.77 6.92 -3.87
N PHE A 106 -1.32 7.65 -2.90
CA PHE A 106 -2.13 7.07 -1.83
C PHE A 106 -3.40 7.89 -1.62
N ARG A 107 -4.51 7.22 -1.35
CA ARG A 107 -5.76 7.87 -0.94
C ARG A 107 -6.43 7.15 0.21
N SER A 108 -6.69 7.88 1.28
CA SER A 108 -7.58 7.45 2.35
C SER A 108 -8.98 8.05 2.15
N ARG A 109 -10.00 7.24 2.42
CA ARG A 109 -11.40 7.66 2.53
C ARG A 109 -11.90 7.15 3.86
N ARG A 110 -12.34 8.02 4.75
CA ARG A 110 -12.81 7.65 6.09
C ARG A 110 -14.16 8.28 6.37
N LYS A 111 -15.05 7.51 6.99
CA LYS A 111 -16.35 8.03 7.44
C LYS A 111 -16.21 8.70 8.80
N GLU A 112 -16.49 9.99 8.84
CA GLU A 112 -16.43 10.87 10.02
C GLU A 112 -17.76 11.62 10.12
N ASP A 113 -18.48 11.48 11.24
CA ASP A 113 -19.77 12.12 11.48
C ASP A 113 -20.79 11.99 10.32
N GLY A 114 -20.79 10.82 9.67
CA GLY A 114 -21.67 10.50 8.54
C GLY A 114 -21.16 10.95 7.17
N VAL A 115 -20.08 11.73 7.12
CA VAL A 115 -19.46 12.25 5.90
C VAL A 115 -18.20 11.46 5.57
N TRP A 116 -17.94 11.21 4.28
CA TRP A 116 -16.70 10.59 3.85
C TRP A 116 -15.63 11.66 3.60
N VAL A 117 -14.65 11.75 4.49
CA VAL A 117 -13.47 12.62 4.34
C VAL A 117 -12.41 11.88 3.53
N THR A 118 -11.77 12.58 2.61
CA THR A 118 -10.73 12.02 1.74
C THR A 118 -9.40 12.74 1.94
N HIS A 119 -8.31 12.00 2.08
CA HIS A 119 -6.95 12.55 1.98
C HIS A 119 -6.23 11.85 0.83
N GLU A 120 -5.73 12.62 -0.13
CA GLU A 120 -5.03 12.13 -1.31
C GLU A 120 -3.61 12.68 -1.32
N TYR A 121 -2.65 11.80 -1.61
CA TYR A 121 -1.21 12.05 -1.62
C TYR A 121 -0.70 11.70 -3.02
N VAL A 122 -0.13 12.69 -3.70
CA VAL A 122 0.48 12.52 -5.02
C VAL A 122 1.97 12.77 -4.87
N TYR A 123 2.78 11.71 -4.98
CA TYR A 123 4.23 11.79 -4.78
C TYR A 123 4.91 12.20 -6.08
N ASP A 124 5.72 13.25 -6.02
CA ASP A 124 6.54 13.78 -7.10
C ASP A 124 8.01 13.72 -6.65
N TYR A 125 8.53 12.49 -6.59
CA TYR A 125 9.89 12.20 -6.15
C TYR A 125 10.97 12.93 -6.96
N PRO A 126 10.90 13.05 -8.30
CA PRO A 126 11.87 13.82 -9.08
C PRO A 126 11.97 15.29 -8.64
N ASN A 127 10.88 15.87 -8.14
CA ASN A 127 10.87 17.24 -7.61
C ASN A 127 10.88 17.29 -6.07
N HIS A 128 11.19 16.18 -5.40
CA HIS A 128 11.34 16.09 -3.95
C HIS A 128 10.13 16.63 -3.16
N ARG A 129 8.90 16.29 -3.57
CA ARG A 129 7.68 16.77 -2.91
C ARG A 129 6.51 15.78 -3.00
N VAL A 130 5.56 15.92 -2.08
CA VAL A 130 4.25 15.27 -2.13
C VAL A 130 3.17 16.35 -2.02
N PHE A 131 2.17 16.27 -2.89
CA PHE A 131 0.98 17.11 -2.82
C PHE A 131 -0.08 16.39 -2.01
N ILE A 132 -0.68 17.10 -1.05
CA ILE A 132 -1.70 16.54 -0.18
C ILE A 132 -2.99 17.31 -0.39
N LYS A 133 -4.09 16.59 -0.59
CA LYS A 133 -5.42 17.16 -0.83
C LYS A 133 -6.42 16.53 0.13
N GLU A 134 -7.09 17.38 0.88
CA GLU A 134 -8.23 17.00 1.73
C GLU A 134 -9.54 17.39 1.06
N GLY A 135 -10.53 16.51 1.10
CA GLY A 135 -11.81 16.70 0.44
C GLY A 135 -12.94 15.89 1.05
N VAL A 136 -14.10 15.94 0.40
CA VAL A 136 -15.28 15.14 0.75
C VAL A 136 -15.62 14.22 -0.42
N ALA A 137 -15.79 12.93 -0.16
CA ALA A 137 -16.05 11.96 -1.23
C ALA A 137 -17.38 12.26 -1.94
N GLY A 138 -17.39 12.16 -3.26
CA GLY A 138 -18.56 12.49 -4.08
C GLY A 138 -18.78 14.00 -4.30
N SER A 139 -17.84 14.85 -3.87
CA SER A 139 -17.84 16.29 -4.10
C SER A 139 -16.53 16.72 -4.77
N GLU A 140 -16.60 17.75 -5.62
CA GLU A 140 -15.40 18.41 -6.15
C GLU A 140 -14.76 19.37 -5.14
N ARG A 141 -15.43 19.60 -3.99
CA ARG A 141 -14.97 20.51 -2.95
C ARG A 141 -13.65 20.02 -2.36
N VAL A 142 -12.64 20.87 -2.51
CA VAL A 142 -11.35 20.74 -1.81
C VAL A 142 -11.41 21.54 -0.53
N VAL A 143 -11.21 20.87 0.60
CA VAL A 143 -11.23 21.49 1.93
C VAL A 143 -9.87 22.10 2.23
N ARG A 144 -8.79 21.38 1.91
CA ARG A 144 -7.42 21.83 2.13
C ARG A 144 -6.47 21.28 1.07
N ARG A 145 -5.40 22.02 0.81
CA ARG A 145 -4.24 21.56 0.05
C ARG A 145 -2.99 21.86 0.85
N ASP A 146 -2.03 20.96 0.77
CA ASP A 146 -0.71 21.12 1.37
C ASP A 146 0.36 20.53 0.45
N THR A 147 1.62 20.83 0.73
CA THR A 147 2.77 20.24 0.05
C THR A 147 3.89 20.02 1.04
N LEU A 148 4.39 18.79 1.11
CA LEU A 148 5.53 18.46 1.96
C LEU A 148 6.76 18.18 1.09
N ARG A 149 7.93 18.63 1.55
CA ARG A 149 9.21 18.27 0.92
C ARG A 149 9.53 16.82 1.24
N LEU A 150 9.99 16.07 0.25
CA LEU A 150 10.50 14.70 0.38
C LEU A 150 12.03 14.70 0.27
N ASP A 151 12.65 13.83 1.04
CA ASP A 151 14.10 13.63 1.15
C ASP A 151 14.50 12.19 0.83
N THR A 152 13.50 11.31 0.69
CA THR A 152 13.65 9.88 0.41
C THR A 152 12.32 9.33 -0.12
N LEU A 153 12.28 8.03 -0.36
CA LEU A 153 11.07 7.25 -0.68
C LEU A 153 10.32 6.93 0.62
N PHE A 154 8.99 7.05 0.58
CA PHE A 154 8.15 6.84 1.76
C PHE A 154 7.18 5.68 1.57
N GLN A 155 6.86 5.01 2.68
CA GLN A 155 5.72 4.11 2.78
C GLN A 155 4.52 4.81 3.42
N ASP A 156 3.31 4.47 3.01
CA ASP A 156 2.10 4.70 3.79
C ASP A 156 1.70 3.43 4.55
N GLY A 157 0.54 3.45 5.23
CA GLY A 157 0.08 2.31 6.03
C GLY A 157 -0.21 1.05 5.22
N LEU A 158 -0.68 1.17 3.98
CA LEU A 158 -0.94 0.05 3.09
C LEU A 158 0.35 -0.40 2.38
N SER A 159 1.12 0.53 1.83
CA SER A 159 2.38 0.20 1.15
C SER A 159 3.40 -0.49 2.08
N LEU A 160 3.41 -0.13 3.36
CA LEU A 160 4.28 -0.73 4.39
C LEU A 160 4.04 -2.24 4.55
N LEU A 161 2.80 -2.71 4.40
CA LEU A 161 2.48 -4.14 4.44
C LEU A 161 3.13 -4.89 3.26
N PHE A 162 3.03 -4.32 2.05
CA PHE A 162 3.65 -4.90 0.85
C PHE A 162 5.18 -4.85 0.94
N PHE A 163 5.74 -3.76 1.47
CA PHE A 163 7.15 -3.65 1.75
C PHE A 163 7.63 -4.76 2.69
N ALA A 164 6.93 -4.97 3.82
CA ALA A 164 7.25 -6.02 4.78
C ALA A 164 7.19 -7.41 4.14
N ARG A 165 6.13 -7.69 3.38
CA ARG A 165 5.94 -8.95 2.64
C ARG A 165 7.08 -9.23 1.65
N LYS A 166 7.49 -8.23 0.87
CA LYS A 166 8.58 -8.38 -0.10
C LYS A 166 9.93 -8.62 0.58
N ASN A 167 10.15 -8.01 1.74
CA ASN A 167 11.43 -8.05 2.46
C ASN A 167 11.51 -9.10 3.58
N LEU A 168 10.47 -9.90 3.81
CA LEU A 168 10.39 -10.90 4.88
C LEU A 168 11.69 -11.70 5.09
N MET A 169 12.32 -12.15 4.00
CA MET A 169 13.52 -13.02 4.05
C MET A 169 14.85 -12.28 4.17
N ALA A 170 14.83 -10.95 4.36
CA ALA A 170 16.02 -10.09 4.35
C ALA A 170 16.97 -10.36 5.53
N ASN A 171 16.48 -10.93 6.64
CA ASN A 171 17.26 -11.29 7.83
C ASN A 171 18.15 -10.14 8.35
N ARG A 172 17.57 -8.94 8.45
CA ARG A 172 18.25 -7.72 8.90
C ARG A 172 17.22 -6.72 9.44
N THR A 173 17.70 -5.80 10.26
CA THR A 173 16.91 -4.62 10.64
C THR A 173 16.86 -3.63 9.48
N MET A 174 15.67 -3.11 9.20
CA MET A 174 15.42 -2.08 8.21
C MET A 174 14.73 -0.88 8.86
N VAL A 175 15.24 0.32 8.57
CA VAL A 175 14.68 1.60 9.00
C VAL A 175 13.97 2.20 7.80
N ILE A 176 12.66 2.33 7.89
CA ILE A 176 11.76 2.55 6.77
C ILE A 176 11.06 3.90 6.96
N PRO A 177 11.31 4.91 6.09
CA PRO A 177 10.60 6.17 6.14
C PRO A 177 9.10 5.96 5.88
N THR A 178 8.25 6.57 6.70
CA THR A 178 6.79 6.50 6.57
C THR A 178 6.17 7.88 6.51
N LEU A 179 5.10 8.03 5.75
CA LEU A 179 4.26 9.22 5.72
C LEU A 179 2.83 8.79 6.02
N VAL A 180 2.40 9.00 7.25
CA VAL A 180 1.07 8.59 7.72
C VAL A 180 0.40 9.78 8.37
N ASN A 181 -0.85 10.05 7.99
CA ASN A 181 -1.60 11.21 8.49
C ASN A 181 -0.82 12.53 8.36
N GLU A 182 -0.16 12.72 7.20
CA GLU A 182 0.63 13.92 6.85
C GLU A 182 1.88 14.14 7.72
N LYS A 183 2.23 13.18 8.55
CA LYS A 183 3.43 13.23 9.39
C LYS A 183 4.45 12.26 8.86
N LYS A 184 5.66 12.77 8.64
CA LYS A 184 6.83 11.92 8.41
C LYS A 184 7.17 11.20 9.71
N GLY A 185 7.46 9.92 9.57
CA GLY A 185 7.92 9.05 10.63
C GLY A 185 8.86 7.99 10.07
N THR A 186 9.14 7.01 10.91
CA THR A 186 10.02 5.89 10.72
C THR A 186 9.38 4.64 11.31
N THR A 187 9.38 3.58 10.52
CA THR A 187 9.13 2.24 11.01
C THR A 187 10.44 1.46 11.03
N ILE A 188 10.71 0.80 12.13
CA ILE A 188 11.83 -0.13 12.25
C ILE A 188 11.25 -1.54 12.18
N ILE A 189 11.70 -2.35 11.23
CA ILE A 189 11.36 -3.78 11.16
C ILE A 189 12.63 -4.60 11.33
N ARG A 190 12.62 -5.53 12.27
CA ARG A 190 13.71 -6.45 12.57
C ARG A 190 13.37 -7.79 11.91
N PHE A 191 13.59 -7.88 10.60
CA PHE A 191 13.34 -9.13 9.88
C PHE A 191 14.25 -10.22 10.42
N SER A 192 13.66 -11.29 10.93
CA SER A 192 14.35 -12.50 11.30
C SER A 192 14.00 -13.61 10.30
N ARG A 193 14.61 -14.78 10.45
CA ARG A 193 14.16 -16.03 9.81
C ARG A 193 13.62 -17.00 10.86
N GLU A 194 13.10 -16.45 11.95
CA GLU A 194 12.52 -17.24 13.01
C GLU A 194 11.29 -17.95 12.47
N ARG A 195 11.40 -19.28 12.40
CA ARG A 195 10.32 -20.14 11.95
C ARG A 195 9.42 -20.46 13.12
N GLU A 196 8.13 -20.19 12.97
CA GLU A 196 7.12 -20.42 13.98
C GLU A 196 5.95 -21.24 13.44
N LYS A 197 5.13 -21.72 14.38
CA LYS A 197 3.86 -22.38 14.07
C LYS A 197 2.74 -21.65 14.78
N GLU A 198 1.66 -21.36 14.04
CA GLU A 198 0.45 -20.79 14.60
C GLU A 198 -0.76 -21.51 13.99
N GLN A 199 -1.80 -21.71 14.79
CA GLN A 199 -3.10 -22.16 14.29
C GLN A 199 -4.07 -20.99 14.27
N ILE A 200 -4.80 -20.85 13.17
CA ILE A 200 -5.85 -19.85 12.97
C ILE A 200 -7.19 -20.56 12.74
N ASP A 201 -8.30 -19.86 12.94
CA ASP A 201 -9.64 -20.46 12.80
C ASP A 201 -9.95 -20.94 11.37
N ALA A 202 -9.31 -20.34 10.37
CA ALA A 202 -9.56 -20.62 8.95
C ALA A 202 -9.03 -21.99 8.48
N VAL A 203 -8.17 -22.66 9.24
CA VAL A 203 -7.63 -23.99 8.90
C VAL A 203 -7.51 -24.90 10.14
N ASN A 204 -7.61 -26.21 9.95
CA ASN A 204 -7.57 -27.19 11.03
C ASN A 204 -6.16 -27.77 11.29
N TYR A 205 -5.11 -27.01 10.98
CA TYR A 205 -3.71 -27.41 11.15
C TYR A 205 -2.82 -26.20 11.47
N PRO A 206 -1.67 -26.41 12.13
CA PRO A 206 -0.69 -25.34 12.33
C PRO A 206 -0.05 -24.93 11.00
N ILE A 207 0.06 -23.63 10.77
CA ILE A 207 0.66 -23.02 9.58
C ILE A 207 2.16 -22.82 9.82
N ASP A 208 2.97 -23.02 8.78
CA ASP A 208 4.40 -22.71 8.77
C ASP A 208 4.63 -21.23 8.50
N LEU A 209 5.28 -20.54 9.45
CA LEU A 209 5.37 -19.09 9.47
C LEU A 209 6.81 -18.61 9.68
N ILE A 210 7.11 -17.43 9.15
CA ILE A 210 8.27 -16.62 9.52
C ILE A 210 7.78 -15.42 10.31
N HIS A 211 8.40 -15.19 11.46
CA HIS A 211 8.11 -14.10 12.38
C HIS A 211 9.06 -12.90 12.17
N PHE A 212 8.59 -11.69 12.47
CA PHE A 212 9.42 -10.53 12.73
C PHE A 212 8.76 -9.59 13.75
N GLU A 213 9.58 -8.74 14.35
CA GLU A 213 9.14 -7.65 15.23
C GLU A 213 9.43 -6.28 14.61
N GLY A 214 8.68 -5.26 15.01
CA GLY A 214 8.91 -3.89 14.57
C GLY A 214 8.35 -2.84 15.52
N ASP A 215 8.72 -1.59 15.25
CA ASP A 215 8.24 -0.41 15.97
C ASP A 215 7.85 0.68 14.97
N ALA A 216 6.65 1.23 15.11
CA ALA A 216 6.18 2.37 14.34
C ALA A 216 6.16 3.64 15.21
N ASP A 217 6.84 4.70 14.78
CA ASP A 217 6.86 5.99 15.48
C ASP A 217 5.68 6.91 15.12
N PHE A 218 4.76 6.44 14.28
CA PHE A 218 3.56 7.15 13.90
C PHE A 218 2.34 6.60 14.64
N VAL A 219 1.25 7.36 14.57
CA VAL A 219 -0.08 6.92 15.01
C VAL A 219 -0.93 6.66 13.78
N GLY A 220 -1.19 5.38 13.53
CA GLY A 220 -2.02 4.91 12.43
C GLY A 220 -3.51 5.02 12.72
N ILE A 221 -4.30 4.34 11.90
CA ILE A 221 -5.74 4.23 12.10
C ILE A 221 -6.04 3.63 13.48
N PHE A 222 -7.08 4.11 14.17
CA PHE A 222 -7.44 3.67 15.52
C PHE A 222 -6.36 3.82 16.61
N GLY A 223 -5.35 4.66 16.40
CA GLY A 223 -4.32 4.85 17.41
C GLY A 223 -3.25 3.75 17.41
N LEU A 224 -3.18 2.92 16.36
CA LEU A 224 -2.12 1.92 16.20
C LEU A 224 -0.76 2.60 16.24
N THR A 225 0.10 2.16 17.15
CA THR A 225 1.38 2.84 17.40
C THR A 225 2.35 1.94 18.15
N GLY A 226 3.65 2.23 18.06
CA GLY A 226 4.68 1.53 18.81
C GLY A 226 4.93 0.10 18.29
N ALA A 227 5.18 -0.82 19.22
CA ALA A 227 5.58 -2.18 18.91
C ALA A 227 4.50 -2.98 18.17
N PHE A 228 4.94 -3.77 17.21
CA PHE A 228 4.13 -4.74 16.48
C PHE A 228 4.93 -6.00 16.14
N GLU A 229 4.21 -7.07 15.89
CA GLU A 229 4.75 -8.37 15.47
C GLU A 229 3.99 -8.84 14.23
N GLY A 230 4.66 -9.55 13.33
CA GLY A 230 4.08 -10.08 12.10
C GLY A 230 4.51 -11.51 11.82
N TRP A 231 3.55 -12.39 11.52
CA TRP A 231 3.77 -13.76 11.09
C TRP A 231 3.27 -13.95 9.67
N PHE A 232 4.17 -14.37 8.79
CA PHE A 232 3.93 -14.50 7.35
C PHE A 232 4.17 -15.95 6.92
N SER A 233 3.43 -16.46 5.94
CA SER A 233 3.61 -17.83 5.45
C SER A 233 5.05 -18.07 5.00
N ASN A 234 5.61 -19.18 5.47
CA ASN A 234 6.96 -19.62 5.10
C ASN A 234 6.93 -20.34 3.75
N ASP A 235 6.56 -19.59 2.71
CA ASP A 235 6.53 -20.03 1.32
C ASP A 235 6.88 -18.87 0.38
N ALA A 236 6.78 -19.11 -0.93
CA ALA A 236 7.07 -18.08 -1.92
C ALA A 236 6.06 -16.92 -1.91
N ALA A 237 4.82 -17.15 -1.45
CA ALA A 237 3.75 -16.17 -1.46
C ALA A 237 3.85 -15.18 -0.30
N ARG A 238 4.41 -15.61 0.84
CA ARG A 238 4.68 -14.77 2.03
C ARG A 238 3.42 -14.02 2.47
N ILE A 239 2.30 -14.73 2.57
CA ILE A 239 1.02 -14.15 2.95
C ILE A 239 1.10 -13.75 4.43
N PRO A 240 0.75 -12.51 4.80
CA PRO A 240 0.57 -12.16 6.21
C PRO A 240 -0.57 -13.02 6.77
N VAL A 241 -0.29 -13.75 7.84
CA VAL A 241 -1.25 -14.67 8.46
C VAL A 241 -1.75 -14.11 9.79
N VAL A 242 -0.84 -13.60 10.62
CA VAL A 242 -1.16 -12.96 11.89
C VAL A 242 -0.35 -11.69 12.05
N ALA A 243 -0.93 -10.68 12.68
CA ALA A 243 -0.20 -9.55 13.24
C ALA A 243 -0.71 -9.24 14.65
N LYS A 244 0.18 -8.77 15.51
CA LYS A 244 -0.17 -8.19 16.81
C LYS A 244 0.29 -6.74 16.84
N MET A 245 -0.55 -5.85 17.31
CA MET A 245 -0.26 -4.41 17.32
C MET A 245 -0.72 -3.77 18.61
N LYS A 246 0.07 -2.84 19.12
CA LYS A 246 -0.29 -2.05 20.30
C LYS A 246 -1.26 -0.92 19.94
N VAL A 247 -2.24 -0.72 20.82
CA VAL A 247 -3.18 0.41 20.82
C VAL A 247 -3.16 1.05 22.23
N PRO A 248 -3.68 2.27 22.43
CA PRO A 248 -3.61 2.95 23.73
C PRO A 248 -4.18 2.15 24.91
N ILE A 249 -5.19 1.31 24.65
CA ILE A 249 -5.92 0.55 25.67
C ILE A 249 -5.57 -0.95 25.72
N GLY A 250 -4.54 -1.40 24.99
CA GLY A 250 -4.13 -2.80 24.98
C GLY A 250 -3.48 -3.24 23.67
N ASN A 251 -3.80 -4.44 23.21
CA ASN A 251 -3.27 -4.99 21.96
C ASN A 251 -4.41 -5.54 21.12
N ILE A 252 -4.28 -5.39 19.81
CA ILE A 252 -5.15 -6.06 18.85
C ILE A 252 -4.42 -7.21 18.18
N ARG A 253 -5.18 -8.24 17.81
CA ARG A 253 -4.73 -9.32 16.94
C ARG A 253 -5.46 -9.22 15.60
N ILE A 254 -4.72 -9.31 14.52
CA ILE A 254 -5.25 -9.33 13.15
C ILE A 254 -4.94 -10.72 12.59
N GLU A 255 -5.96 -11.50 12.26
CA GLU A 255 -5.83 -12.90 11.87
C GLU A 255 -6.47 -13.15 10.50
N LEU A 256 -5.74 -13.82 9.61
CA LEU A 256 -6.25 -14.20 8.28
C LEU A 256 -7.47 -15.10 8.44
N MET A 257 -8.59 -14.72 7.82
CA MET A 257 -9.84 -15.48 7.89
C MET A 257 -10.27 -16.05 6.53
N LYS A 258 -9.88 -15.40 5.43
CA LYS A 258 -10.26 -15.81 4.07
C LYS A 258 -9.27 -15.27 3.06
N TRP A 259 -9.03 -16.02 1.99
CA TRP A 259 -8.17 -15.61 0.90
C TRP A 259 -8.75 -16.00 -0.47
N LYS A 260 -8.36 -15.24 -1.48
CA LYS A 260 -8.52 -15.54 -2.89
C LYS A 260 -7.13 -15.36 -3.52
N ARG A 261 -6.45 -16.46 -3.79
CA ARG A 261 -5.16 -16.51 -4.49
C ARG A 261 -5.07 -17.84 -5.23
N ALA A 262 -4.85 -17.83 -6.54
CA ALA A 262 -4.90 -19.06 -7.31
C ALA A 262 -3.71 -19.97 -6.93
N GLY A 263 -3.99 -21.25 -6.67
CA GLY A 263 -2.95 -22.24 -6.34
C GLY A 263 -2.29 -22.06 -4.98
N TRP A 264 -2.86 -21.26 -4.07
CA TRP A 264 -2.30 -21.06 -2.74
C TRP A 264 -3.24 -21.56 -1.63
N ALA A 265 -2.63 -22.24 -0.66
CA ALA A 265 -3.21 -22.57 0.63
C ALA A 265 -2.13 -22.37 1.70
N PRO A 266 -2.48 -22.07 2.95
CA PRO A 266 -1.51 -21.91 4.02
C PRO A 266 -0.60 -23.14 4.15
N PRO A 267 0.73 -22.98 4.13
CA PRO A 267 1.65 -24.10 4.21
C PRO A 267 1.53 -24.77 5.57
N ARG A 268 1.44 -26.10 5.61
CA ARG A 268 1.38 -26.87 6.86
C ARG A 268 2.74 -26.82 7.55
N TYR A 269 2.75 -26.55 8.85
CA TYR A 269 3.95 -26.72 9.66
C TYR A 269 4.29 -28.21 9.80
N LEU A 270 5.45 -28.60 9.28
CA LEU A 270 5.99 -29.95 9.42
C LEU A 270 7.12 -29.96 10.47
N GLU A 271 6.98 -30.82 11.48
CA GLU A 271 8.02 -31.08 12.46
C GLU A 271 9.24 -31.74 11.79
N GLY A 272 10.45 -31.32 12.17
CA GLY A 272 11.70 -31.86 11.64
C GLY A 272 12.13 -31.32 10.26
N ALA A 273 11.35 -30.45 9.62
CA ALA A 273 11.77 -29.71 8.44
C ALA A 273 12.71 -28.56 8.85
N GLN A 274 13.95 -28.88 9.25
CA GLN A 274 15.05 -27.92 9.26
C GLN A 274 15.88 -28.14 7.99
N ARG A 275 15.92 -27.15 7.11
CA ARG A 275 16.96 -26.97 6.10
C ARG A 275 17.28 -25.49 5.98
#